data_AF-A0A7X7KFR7-F1
#
_entry.id   AF-A0A7X7KFR7-F1
#
_cell.length_a   1.000
_cell.length_b   1.000
_cell.length_c   1.000
_cell.angle_alpha   90.00
_cell.angle_beta   90.00
_cell.angle_gamma   90.00
#
_symmetry.space_group_name_H-M   'P 1'
#
loop_
_entity.id
_entity.type
_entity.pdbx_description
1 polymer ?
#
loop_
_entity_poly.entity_id
_entity_poly.type
_entity_poly.pdbx_seq_one_letter_code
_entity_poly.pdbx_strand_id
1 'polypeptide(L)'
;QAMLFGRQTDREARLEIFEVWEDDLQAVADAVADTLGDAVEPDPKRETLEKTSAFYRMMRANWNPPRAATVEQFNALKDEYVRHVVYERWPERKLGVLDGRSPLEASADRASHPRLLGAIMVIRFLAEDTRFDLDFDPLYERLGLPKPAPIDPRENPLDEISTARLDRIDVERLSDQDLLEAFTRAFGFAARSALRKLSAAIIDRPSLADPSALQAAYAALAQTEFDLDRAVEYVEQARKISLAERKSCADWDIMELSLNYARNNIPEFLRLLEHIGNKHSNEPGVQETMVNILMSLGFLRPDGTPAFDPADRNMMDEEAAAEPAPAGLWTPEAEPAGGGGKLWMPGD
;
A
#
# COMPACT_ATOMS: atom_id res chain seq x y z
N GLN A 1 -2.81 17.95 12.17
CA GLN A 1 -1.73 18.32 13.13
C GLN A 1 -1.89 19.78 13.53
N ALA A 2 -1.36 20.23 14.68
CA ALA A 2 -1.37 21.64 15.06
C ALA A 2 0.02 22.11 15.53
N MET A 3 0.41 23.35 15.19
CA MET A 3 1.63 24.00 15.65
C MET A 3 1.30 25.37 16.25
N LEU A 4 1.79 25.62 17.47
CA LEU A 4 1.64 26.90 18.14
C LEU A 4 2.94 27.71 18.01
N PHE A 5 2.85 28.88 17.41
CA PHE A 5 3.96 29.82 17.26
C PHE A 5 3.77 30.99 18.22
N GLY A 6 4.79 31.25 19.04
CA GLY A 6 4.87 32.50 19.81
C GLY A 6 5.04 33.71 18.90
N ARG A 7 4.95 34.91 19.49
CA ARG A 7 5.20 36.17 18.77
C ARG A 7 6.63 36.19 18.22
N GLN A 8 6.77 36.55 16.95
CA GLN A 8 8.05 36.71 16.24
C GLN A 8 8.29 38.19 15.91
N THR A 9 9.48 38.56 15.44
CA THR A 9 9.82 39.96 15.16
C THR A 9 8.91 40.59 14.10
N ASP A 10 8.44 39.81 13.14
CA ASP A 10 7.62 40.21 12.00
C ASP A 10 6.19 39.62 12.01
N ARG A 11 5.82 38.82 13.01
CA ARG A 11 4.54 38.08 13.06
C ARG A 11 3.98 38.00 14.47
N GLU A 12 2.66 38.13 14.59
CA GLU A 12 1.95 37.86 15.83
C GLU A 12 1.95 36.36 16.19
N ALA A 13 1.66 36.05 17.46
CA ALA A 13 1.47 34.68 17.90
C ALA A 13 0.30 34.05 17.15
N ARG A 14 0.43 32.79 16.75
CA ARG A 14 -0.58 32.12 15.92
C ARG A 14 -0.58 30.61 16.12
N LEU A 15 -1.77 30.04 15.97
CA LEU A 15 -1.97 28.60 15.86
C LEU A 15 -2.17 28.25 14.39
N GLU A 16 -1.33 27.37 13.86
CA GLU A 16 -1.51 26.82 12.52
C GLU A 16 -1.98 25.37 12.65
N ILE A 17 -3.08 25.05 11.98
CA ILE A 17 -3.65 23.70 11.95
C ILE A 17 -3.54 23.19 10.51
N PHE A 18 -2.89 22.05 10.36
CA PHE A 18 -2.58 21.44 9.08
C PHE A 18 -3.46 20.23 8.82
N GLU A 19 -3.66 19.95 7.53
CA GLU A 19 -4.36 18.76 7.01
C GLU A 19 -5.81 18.68 7.49
N VAL A 20 -6.49 19.83 7.57
CA VAL A 20 -7.92 19.89 7.87
C VAL A 20 -8.71 19.76 6.58
N TRP A 21 -9.57 18.76 6.52
CA TRP A 21 -10.47 18.56 5.39
C TRP A 21 -11.64 19.53 5.43
N GLU A 22 -12.16 19.89 4.25
CA GLU A 22 -13.29 20.83 4.12
C GLU A 22 -14.49 20.46 5.00
N ASP A 23 -14.92 19.19 5.02
CA ASP A 23 -16.08 18.77 5.83
C ASP A 23 -15.79 18.77 7.34
N ASP A 24 -14.52 18.80 7.75
CA ASP A 24 -14.10 18.82 9.16
C ASP A 24 -13.80 20.24 9.66
N LEU A 25 -13.74 21.24 8.76
CA LEU A 25 -13.37 22.61 9.11
C LEU A 25 -14.21 23.19 10.25
N GLN A 26 -15.53 22.96 10.22
CA GLN A 26 -16.41 23.47 11.26
C GLN A 26 -16.14 22.78 12.60
N ALA A 27 -16.05 21.45 12.62
CA ALA A 27 -15.79 20.71 13.85
C ALA A 27 -14.42 21.06 14.46
N VAL A 28 -13.41 21.29 13.63
CA VAL A 28 -12.09 21.75 14.09
C VAL A 28 -12.16 23.18 14.61
N ALA A 29 -12.86 24.09 13.93
CA ALA A 29 -13.05 25.46 14.39
C ALA A 29 -13.78 25.50 15.74
N ASP A 30 -14.83 24.70 15.91
CA ASP A 30 -15.58 24.58 17.16
C ASP A 30 -14.67 24.05 18.29
N ALA A 31 -13.90 22.98 18.04
CA ALA A 31 -12.98 22.43 19.04
C ALA A 31 -11.87 23.41 19.47
N VAL A 32 -11.38 24.23 18.53
CA VAL A 32 -10.39 25.26 18.80
C VAL A 32 -10.99 26.40 19.62
N ALA A 33 -12.19 26.85 19.25
CA ALA A 33 -12.93 27.87 19.99
C ALA A 33 -13.25 27.40 21.42
N ASP A 34 -13.68 26.15 21.60
CA ASP A 34 -13.95 25.56 22.91
C ASP A 34 -12.70 25.50 23.81
N THR A 35 -11.52 25.30 23.21
CA THR A 35 -10.27 25.15 23.95
C THR A 35 -9.59 26.48 24.25
N LEU A 36 -9.59 27.41 23.30
CA LEU A 36 -8.82 28.65 23.35
C LEU A 36 -9.70 29.89 23.58
N GLY A 37 -11.01 29.77 23.45
CA GLY A 37 -11.97 30.86 23.66
C GLY A 37 -11.64 32.09 22.82
N ASP A 38 -11.66 33.26 23.47
CA ASP A 38 -11.42 34.55 22.83
C ASP A 38 -9.94 34.78 22.41
N ALA A 39 -9.04 33.82 22.67
CA ALA A 39 -7.63 33.92 22.29
C ALA A 39 -7.36 33.63 20.79
N VAL A 40 -8.37 33.17 20.06
CA VAL A 40 -8.32 32.88 18.62
C VAL A 40 -9.24 33.83 17.87
N GLU A 41 -8.78 34.30 16.72
CA GLU A 41 -9.59 35.12 15.83
C GLU A 41 -10.78 34.30 15.28
N PRO A 42 -11.98 34.91 15.18
CA PRO A 42 -13.18 34.19 14.77
C PRO A 42 -13.17 33.76 13.29
N ASP A 43 -12.34 34.38 12.45
CA ASP A 43 -12.20 34.00 11.04
C ASP A 43 -10.73 33.64 10.74
N PRO A 44 -10.34 32.37 10.90
CA PRO A 44 -8.97 31.95 10.64
C PRO A 44 -8.65 32.07 9.16
N LYS A 45 -7.44 32.54 8.83
CA LYS A 45 -6.93 32.49 7.46
C LYS A 45 -6.88 31.04 6.98
N ARG A 46 -7.48 30.78 5.81
CA ARG A 46 -7.50 29.45 5.17
C ARG A 46 -6.65 29.46 3.92
N GLU A 47 -5.92 28.38 3.72
CA GLU A 47 -5.16 28.12 2.51
C GLU A 47 -5.47 26.71 2.01
N THR A 48 -5.96 26.60 0.78
CA THR A 48 -6.18 25.30 0.15
C THR A 48 -4.84 24.76 -0.34
N LEU A 49 -4.32 23.74 0.34
CA LEU A 49 -3.08 23.07 -0.06
C LEU A 49 -3.27 22.22 -1.31
N GLU A 50 -4.33 21.41 -1.33
CA GLU A 50 -4.61 20.48 -2.43
C GLU A 50 -6.10 20.20 -2.60
N LYS A 51 -6.44 19.51 -3.70
CA LYS A 51 -7.77 18.95 -3.95
C LYS A 51 -7.63 17.47 -4.25
N THR A 52 -8.40 16.66 -3.55
CA THR A 52 -8.41 15.20 -3.73
C THR A 52 -9.83 14.67 -3.92
N SER A 53 -9.95 13.39 -4.29
CA SER A 53 -11.24 12.72 -4.44
C SER A 53 -11.91 12.53 -3.07
N ALA A 54 -13.18 12.92 -2.96
CA ALA A 54 -13.98 12.65 -1.76
C ALA A 54 -14.07 11.14 -1.47
N PHE A 55 -14.07 10.29 -2.50
CA PHE A 55 -14.03 8.84 -2.33
C PHE A 55 -12.72 8.39 -1.68
N TYR A 56 -11.58 8.95 -2.11
CA TYR A 56 -10.28 8.62 -1.53
C TYR A 56 -10.22 8.95 -0.04
N ARG A 57 -10.78 10.10 0.38
CA ARG A 57 -10.94 10.44 1.80
C ARG A 57 -11.87 9.47 2.53
N MET A 58 -13.01 9.11 1.93
CA MET A 58 -13.94 8.14 2.53
C MET A 58 -13.30 6.77 2.78
N MET A 59 -12.35 6.35 1.93
CA MET A 59 -11.65 5.08 2.10
C MET A 59 -10.57 5.14 3.19
N ARG A 60 -10.03 6.34 3.49
CA ARG A 60 -8.95 6.54 4.45
C ARG A 60 -9.49 7.09 5.78
N ALA A 61 -10.10 6.22 6.57
CA ALA A 61 -10.42 6.55 7.96
C ALA A 61 -9.15 6.81 8.78
N ASN A 62 -9.22 7.80 9.67
CA ASN A 62 -8.22 7.99 10.71
C ASN A 62 -8.40 6.90 11.77
N TRP A 63 -7.57 5.88 11.69
CA TRP A 63 -7.63 4.73 12.58
C TRP A 63 -6.88 5.01 13.88
N ASN A 64 -7.57 4.86 15.02
CA ASN A 64 -6.95 4.81 16.33
C ASN A 64 -7.43 3.54 17.05
N PRO A 65 -6.90 2.35 16.69
CA PRO A 65 -7.36 1.10 17.28
C PRO A 65 -7.07 1.09 18.79
N PRO A 66 -7.96 0.53 19.62
CA PRO A 66 -7.67 0.31 21.03
C PRO A 66 -6.39 -0.51 21.22
N ARG A 67 -5.60 -0.24 22.26
CA ARG A 67 -4.36 -0.98 22.55
C ARG A 67 -4.54 -2.49 22.66
N ALA A 68 -5.73 -2.94 23.03
CA ALA A 68 -6.07 -4.35 23.18
C ALA A 68 -6.49 -5.04 21.87
N ALA A 69 -6.68 -4.30 20.77
CA ALA A 69 -7.07 -4.87 19.50
C ALA A 69 -5.89 -5.64 18.88
N THR A 70 -6.14 -6.87 18.44
CA THR A 70 -5.13 -7.62 17.69
C THR A 70 -5.01 -7.11 16.25
N VAL A 71 -3.94 -7.46 15.56
CA VAL A 71 -3.73 -7.11 14.15
C VAL A 71 -4.86 -7.67 13.28
N GLU A 72 -5.30 -8.91 13.55
CA GLU A 72 -6.38 -9.58 12.82
C GLU A 72 -7.71 -8.86 13.01
N GLN A 73 -8.04 -8.47 14.26
CA GLN A 73 -9.25 -7.70 14.54
C GLN A 73 -9.25 -6.35 13.84
N PHE A 74 -8.10 -5.68 13.82
CA PHE A 74 -7.97 -4.39 13.15
C PHE A 74 -8.06 -4.50 11.63
N ASN A 75 -7.47 -5.54 11.04
CA ASN A 75 -7.61 -5.81 9.60
C ASN A 75 -9.06 -6.14 9.24
N ALA A 76 -9.73 -6.99 10.01
CA ALA A 76 -11.15 -7.31 9.80
C ALA A 76 -12.05 -6.06 9.87
N LEU A 77 -11.78 -5.15 10.80
CA LEU A 77 -12.50 -3.87 10.90
C LEU A 77 -12.27 -2.97 9.68
N LYS A 78 -11.04 -2.88 9.18
CA LYS A 78 -10.74 -2.11 7.97
C LYS A 78 -11.44 -2.69 6.74
N ASP A 79 -11.43 -4.01 6.61
CA ASP A 79 -12.16 -4.79 5.62
C ASP A 79 -13.65 -4.45 5.60
N GLU A 80 -14.29 -4.51 6.79
CA GLU A 80 -15.70 -4.18 6.97
C GLU A 80 -15.98 -2.71 6.64
N TYR A 81 -15.12 -1.81 7.09
CA TYR A 81 -15.26 -0.38 6.82
C TYR A 81 -15.20 -0.06 5.33
N VAL A 82 -14.24 -0.64 4.60
CA VAL A 82 -14.12 -0.43 3.15
C VAL A 82 -15.38 -0.92 2.42
N ARG A 83 -15.89 -2.10 2.78
CA ARG A 83 -17.17 -2.61 2.24
C ARG A 83 -18.34 -1.68 2.55
N HIS A 84 -18.44 -1.19 3.80
CA HIS A 84 -19.48 -0.23 4.19
C HIS A 84 -19.38 1.09 3.42
N VAL A 85 -18.16 1.60 3.19
CA VAL A 85 -17.94 2.80 2.40
C VAL A 85 -18.43 2.62 0.97
N VAL A 86 -18.06 1.52 0.32
CA VAL A 86 -18.38 1.30 -1.10
C VAL A 86 -19.83 0.91 -1.33
N TYR A 87 -20.40 0.05 -0.49
CA TYR A 87 -21.75 -0.49 -0.71
C TYR A 87 -22.86 0.33 -0.08
N GLU A 88 -22.58 1.09 0.99
CA GLU A 88 -23.61 1.84 1.71
C GLU A 88 -23.42 3.35 1.57
N ARG A 89 -22.22 3.88 1.83
CA ARG A 89 -22.01 5.34 1.87
C ARG A 89 -21.85 5.99 0.51
N TRP A 90 -21.02 5.42 -0.36
CA TRP A 90 -20.77 5.99 -1.69
C TRP A 90 -22.03 6.08 -2.55
N PRO A 91 -22.93 5.07 -2.58
CA PRO A 91 -24.16 5.12 -3.37
C PRO A 91 -25.10 6.27 -3.03
N GLU A 92 -25.04 6.77 -1.80
CA GLU A 92 -25.88 7.86 -1.30
C GLU A 92 -25.23 9.24 -1.47
N ARG A 93 -23.92 9.29 -1.80
CA ARG A 93 -23.19 10.55 -1.92
C ARG A 93 -23.50 11.25 -3.24
N LYS A 94 -23.86 12.52 -3.14
CA LYS A 94 -24.05 13.40 -4.30
C LYS A 94 -22.75 13.60 -5.05
N LEU A 95 -22.76 13.38 -6.37
CA LEU A 95 -21.58 13.50 -7.22
C LEU A 95 -21.78 14.61 -8.26
N GLY A 96 -20.78 15.47 -8.41
CA GLY A 96 -20.80 16.53 -9.43
C GLY A 96 -20.94 15.99 -10.85
N VAL A 97 -20.31 14.84 -11.16
CA VAL A 97 -20.41 14.17 -12.47
C VAL A 97 -21.82 13.65 -12.79
N LEU A 98 -22.67 13.50 -11.76
CA LEU A 98 -24.07 13.11 -11.85
C LEU A 98 -25.03 14.29 -11.66
N ASP A 99 -24.55 15.50 -11.94
CA ASP A 99 -25.30 16.76 -11.81
C ASP A 99 -25.83 16.98 -10.37
N GLY A 100 -25.05 16.57 -9.37
CA GLY A 100 -25.39 16.71 -7.96
C GLY A 100 -26.34 15.63 -7.42
N ARG A 101 -26.72 14.64 -8.22
CA ARG A 101 -27.44 13.44 -7.76
C ARG A 101 -26.49 12.41 -7.16
N SER A 102 -27.02 11.54 -6.30
CA SER A 102 -26.31 10.35 -5.84
C SER A 102 -26.28 9.24 -6.90
N PRO A 103 -25.34 8.27 -6.84
CA PRO A 103 -25.38 7.07 -7.65
C PRO A 103 -26.72 6.33 -7.59
N LEU A 104 -27.32 6.23 -6.41
CA LEU A 104 -28.62 5.58 -6.21
C LEU A 104 -29.74 6.34 -6.93
N GLU A 105 -29.79 7.66 -6.81
CA GLU A 105 -30.76 8.50 -7.52
C GLU A 105 -30.56 8.45 -9.04
N ALA A 106 -29.30 8.51 -9.49
CA ALA A 106 -28.95 8.47 -10.92
C ALA A 106 -29.23 7.09 -11.56
N SER A 107 -29.21 6.01 -10.77
CA SER A 107 -29.44 4.65 -11.27
C SER A 107 -30.86 4.43 -11.82
N ALA A 108 -31.84 5.19 -11.31
CA ALA A 108 -33.23 5.12 -11.78
C ALA A 108 -33.42 5.68 -13.19
N ASP A 109 -32.48 6.47 -13.71
CA ASP A 109 -32.53 7.08 -15.02
C ASP A 109 -31.50 6.45 -15.97
N ARG A 110 -32.00 5.76 -17.00
CA ARG A 110 -31.17 5.08 -18.01
C ARG A 110 -30.25 6.03 -18.78
N ALA A 111 -30.63 7.30 -18.95
CA ALA A 111 -29.77 8.29 -19.60
C ALA A 111 -28.51 8.61 -18.77
N SER A 112 -28.57 8.38 -17.46
CA SER A 112 -27.46 8.62 -16.52
C SER A 112 -26.52 7.42 -16.38
N HIS A 113 -26.91 6.24 -16.85
CA HIS A 113 -26.13 5.00 -16.73
C HIS A 113 -24.69 5.10 -17.25
N PRO A 114 -24.40 5.71 -18.43
CA PRO A 114 -23.02 5.81 -18.90
C PRO A 114 -22.10 6.59 -17.94
N ARG A 115 -22.60 7.71 -17.38
CA ARG A 115 -21.84 8.52 -16.41
C ARG A 115 -21.68 7.79 -15.08
N LEU A 116 -22.72 7.08 -14.64
CA LEU A 116 -22.68 6.27 -13.42
C LEU A 116 -21.69 5.10 -13.54
N LEU A 117 -21.70 4.35 -14.65
CA LEU A 117 -20.72 3.31 -14.93
C LEU A 117 -19.28 3.86 -15.00
N GLY A 118 -19.11 5.06 -15.58
CA GLY A 118 -17.83 5.78 -15.55
C GLY A 118 -17.38 6.11 -14.12
N ALA A 119 -18.28 6.57 -13.26
CA ALA A 119 -17.97 6.83 -11.85
C ALA A 119 -17.60 5.55 -11.09
N ILE A 120 -18.30 4.43 -11.34
CA ILE A 120 -17.96 3.11 -10.77
C ILE A 120 -16.56 2.67 -11.22
N MET A 121 -16.22 2.86 -12.49
CA MET A 121 -14.88 2.54 -13.00
C MET A 121 -13.78 3.34 -12.28
N VAL A 122 -14.01 4.63 -12.01
CA VAL A 122 -13.06 5.47 -11.27
C VAL A 122 -12.89 4.99 -9.83
N ILE A 123 -13.98 4.70 -9.11
CA ILE A 123 -13.84 4.23 -7.72
C ILE A 123 -13.25 2.83 -7.63
N ARG A 124 -13.49 1.95 -8.61
CA ARG A 124 -12.81 0.66 -8.69
C ARG A 124 -11.31 0.86 -8.83
N PHE A 125 -10.88 1.72 -9.75
CA PHE A 125 -9.47 2.05 -9.91
C PHE A 125 -8.85 2.62 -8.62
N LEU A 126 -9.53 3.58 -7.97
CA LEU A 126 -9.06 4.14 -6.69
C LEU A 126 -9.05 3.11 -5.55
N ALA A 127 -9.95 2.12 -5.58
CA ALA A 127 -9.99 1.06 -4.59
C ALA A 127 -8.86 0.04 -4.75
N GLU A 128 -8.20 -0.05 -5.92
CA GLU A 128 -7.04 -0.94 -6.10
C GLU A 128 -5.86 -0.58 -5.19
N ASP A 129 -5.75 0.69 -4.75
CA ASP A 129 -4.74 1.13 -3.78
C ASP A 129 -5.06 0.65 -2.34
N THR A 130 -6.31 0.22 -2.11
CA THR A 130 -6.66 -0.36 -0.83
C THR A 130 -6.20 -1.81 -0.83
N ARG A 131 -5.46 -2.23 0.20
CA ARG A 131 -4.95 -3.61 0.35
C ARG A 131 -6.05 -4.63 0.68
N PHE A 132 -7.23 -4.47 0.07
CA PHE A 132 -8.42 -5.26 0.32
C PHE A 132 -8.98 -5.82 -0.98
N ASP A 133 -9.36 -7.09 -0.94
CA ASP A 133 -10.07 -7.69 -2.07
C ASP A 133 -11.54 -7.25 -2.03
N LEU A 134 -11.89 -6.33 -2.94
CA LEU A 134 -13.19 -5.73 -3.00
C LEU A 134 -13.97 -6.20 -4.23
N ASP A 135 -15.09 -6.88 -3.97
CA ASP A 135 -16.04 -7.29 -4.99
C ASP A 135 -17.01 -6.14 -5.31
N PHE A 136 -17.11 -5.73 -6.58
CA PHE A 136 -18.04 -4.67 -6.97
C PHE A 136 -19.43 -5.19 -7.34
N ASP A 137 -19.64 -6.50 -7.43
CA ASP A 137 -20.93 -7.09 -7.78
C ASP A 137 -22.08 -6.64 -6.87
N PRO A 138 -21.92 -6.60 -5.52
CA PRO A 138 -22.97 -6.08 -4.63
C PRO A 138 -23.34 -4.62 -4.93
N LEU A 139 -22.39 -3.80 -5.39
CA LEU A 139 -22.66 -2.42 -5.78
C LEU A 139 -23.51 -2.36 -7.05
N TYR A 140 -23.22 -3.17 -8.06
CA TYR A 140 -24.03 -3.26 -9.28
C TYR A 140 -25.46 -3.71 -8.95
N GLU A 141 -25.61 -4.73 -8.10
CA GLU A 141 -26.91 -5.23 -7.65
C GLU A 141 -27.71 -4.15 -6.91
N ARG A 142 -27.09 -3.44 -5.97
CA ARG A 142 -27.73 -2.36 -5.21
C ARG A 142 -28.22 -1.23 -6.13
N LEU A 143 -27.44 -0.89 -7.15
CA LEU A 143 -27.79 0.15 -8.11
C LEU A 143 -28.71 -0.35 -9.24
N GLY A 144 -29.12 -1.63 -9.24
CA GLY A 144 -29.94 -2.20 -10.31
C GLY A 144 -29.27 -2.13 -11.69
N LEU A 145 -27.94 -2.14 -11.73
CA LEU A 145 -27.15 -2.04 -12.95
C LEU A 145 -26.73 -3.43 -13.45
N PRO A 146 -26.59 -3.60 -14.78
CA PRO A 146 -26.05 -4.84 -15.32
C PRO A 146 -24.58 -5.00 -14.91
N LYS A 147 -24.23 -6.19 -14.42
CA LYS A 147 -22.84 -6.55 -14.15
C LYS A 147 -22.03 -6.54 -15.45
N PRO A 148 -20.79 -6.01 -15.46
CA PRO A 148 -19.99 -5.98 -16.67
C PRO A 148 -19.55 -7.40 -17.07
N ALA A 149 -19.93 -7.83 -18.27
CA ALA A 149 -19.48 -9.12 -18.80
C ALA A 149 -17.96 -9.14 -19.05
N PRO A 150 -17.32 -10.33 -19.04
CA PRO A 150 -15.97 -10.51 -19.57
C PRO A 150 -15.85 -9.98 -21.00
N ILE A 151 -14.68 -9.44 -21.35
CA ILE A 151 -14.38 -8.92 -22.68
C ILE A 151 -13.72 -10.03 -23.48
N ASP A 152 -14.33 -10.44 -24.59
CA ASP A 152 -13.69 -11.35 -25.53
C ASP A 152 -12.61 -10.59 -26.32
N PRO A 153 -11.31 -10.93 -26.16
CA PRO A 153 -10.22 -10.29 -26.89
C PRO A 153 -10.24 -10.59 -28.40
N ARG A 154 -11.02 -11.58 -28.85
CA ARG A 154 -11.17 -11.92 -30.29
C ARG A 154 -12.13 -10.98 -31.01
N GLU A 155 -13.09 -10.42 -30.27
CA GLU A 155 -14.04 -9.44 -30.77
C GLU A 155 -13.57 -8.00 -30.54
N ASN A 156 -12.71 -7.80 -29.53
CA ASN A 156 -12.18 -6.50 -29.12
C ASN A 156 -10.65 -6.61 -29.06
N PRO A 157 -9.93 -6.13 -30.10
CA PRO A 157 -8.47 -6.16 -30.12
C PRO A 157 -7.86 -5.55 -28.85
N LEU A 158 -6.77 -6.14 -28.37
CA LEU A 158 -6.16 -5.79 -27.08
C LEU A 158 -5.75 -4.31 -26.99
N ASP A 159 -5.29 -3.73 -28.09
CA ASP A 159 -4.88 -2.33 -28.23
C ASP A 159 -6.06 -1.34 -28.13
N GLU A 160 -7.29 -1.78 -28.41
CA GLU A 160 -8.51 -0.99 -28.27
C GLU A 160 -9.12 -1.07 -26.85
N ILE A 161 -8.77 -2.10 -26.07
CA ILE A 161 -9.24 -2.24 -24.70
C ILE A 161 -8.50 -1.20 -23.84
N SER A 162 -9.21 -0.45 -22.98
CA SER A 162 -8.59 0.48 -22.02
C SER A 162 -7.89 -0.24 -20.86
N THR A 163 -6.79 0.31 -20.33
CA THR A 163 -6.05 -0.26 -19.18
C THR A 163 -6.95 -0.49 -17.96
N ALA A 164 -7.90 0.42 -17.71
CA ALA A 164 -8.87 0.30 -16.61
C ALA A 164 -9.86 -0.86 -16.75
N ARG A 165 -9.79 -1.62 -17.86
CA ARG A 165 -10.67 -2.76 -18.16
C ARG A 165 -9.91 -4.05 -18.43
N LEU A 166 -8.58 -4.07 -18.27
CA LEU A 166 -7.77 -5.27 -18.51
C LEU A 166 -8.17 -6.42 -17.58
N ASP A 167 -8.64 -6.12 -16.36
CA ASP A 167 -9.17 -7.08 -15.39
C ASP A 167 -10.37 -7.88 -15.93
N ARG A 168 -11.11 -7.31 -16.89
CA ARG A 168 -12.29 -7.92 -17.49
C ARG A 168 -12.00 -8.81 -18.69
N ILE A 169 -10.77 -8.86 -19.22
CA ILE A 169 -10.46 -9.70 -20.38
C ILE A 169 -10.70 -11.17 -20.04
N ASP A 170 -11.35 -11.90 -20.93
CA ASP A 170 -11.40 -13.36 -20.87
C ASP A 170 -10.02 -13.93 -21.20
N VAL A 171 -9.26 -14.27 -20.16
CA VAL A 171 -7.87 -14.71 -20.29
C VAL A 171 -7.76 -16.08 -20.98
N GLU A 172 -8.80 -16.91 -20.99
CA GLU A 172 -8.76 -18.20 -21.69
C GLU A 172 -8.75 -18.03 -23.22
N ARG A 173 -9.19 -16.86 -23.70
CA ARG A 173 -9.30 -16.55 -25.12
C ARG A 173 -8.10 -15.83 -25.71
N LEU A 174 -7.16 -15.37 -24.86
CA LEU A 174 -5.92 -14.73 -25.27
C LEU A 174 -4.93 -15.76 -25.83
N SER A 175 -4.23 -15.42 -26.92
CA SER A 175 -3.01 -16.14 -27.30
C SER A 175 -1.92 -15.93 -26.23
N ASP A 176 -0.85 -16.72 -26.29
CA ASP A 176 0.29 -16.55 -25.38
C ASP A 176 0.97 -15.19 -25.56
N GLN A 177 1.08 -14.73 -26.82
CA GLN A 177 1.61 -13.42 -27.13
C GLN A 177 0.72 -12.31 -26.55
N ASP A 178 -0.59 -12.36 -26.79
CA ASP A 178 -1.51 -11.33 -26.30
C ASP A 178 -1.58 -11.32 -24.76
N LEU A 179 -1.42 -12.49 -24.12
CA LEU A 179 -1.36 -12.57 -22.66
C LEU A 179 -0.12 -11.85 -22.11
N LEU A 180 1.05 -12.05 -22.71
CA LEU A 180 2.27 -11.36 -22.32
C LEU A 180 2.18 -9.85 -22.59
N GLU A 181 1.62 -9.44 -23.74
CA GLU A 181 1.40 -8.03 -24.06
C GLU A 181 0.44 -7.35 -23.07
N ALA A 182 -0.67 -8.02 -22.73
CA ALA A 182 -1.62 -7.54 -21.72
C ALA A 182 -0.97 -7.43 -20.34
N PHE A 183 -0.13 -8.41 -19.97
CA PHE A 183 0.62 -8.40 -18.72
C PHE A 183 1.62 -7.23 -18.67
N THR A 184 2.43 -7.02 -19.71
CA THR A 184 3.37 -5.90 -19.78
C THR A 184 2.64 -4.57 -19.66
N ARG A 185 1.48 -4.43 -20.32
CA ARG A 185 0.67 -3.22 -20.20
C ARG A 185 0.10 -3.04 -18.79
N ALA A 186 -0.45 -4.09 -18.19
CA ALA A 186 -0.95 -4.04 -16.82
C ALA A 186 0.16 -3.67 -15.82
N PHE A 187 1.37 -4.20 -16.02
CA PHE A 187 2.55 -3.89 -15.22
C PHE A 187 2.95 -2.42 -15.33
N GLY A 188 3.09 -1.89 -16.55
CA GLY A 188 3.51 -0.50 -16.79
C GLY A 188 2.55 0.56 -16.21
N PHE A 189 1.28 0.21 -16.01
CA PHE A 189 0.28 1.08 -15.40
C PHE A 189 -0.11 0.70 -13.96
N ALA A 190 0.57 -0.28 -13.36
CA ALA A 190 0.25 -0.81 -12.05
C ALA A 190 -1.24 -1.19 -11.87
N ALA A 191 -1.85 -1.77 -12.92
CA ALA A 191 -3.25 -2.22 -12.89
C ALA A 191 -3.36 -3.52 -12.09
N ARG A 192 -3.51 -3.41 -10.77
CA ARG A 192 -3.30 -4.52 -9.82
C ARG A 192 -4.24 -5.69 -10.05
N SER A 193 -5.53 -5.43 -10.29
CA SER A 193 -6.52 -6.50 -10.52
C SER A 193 -6.22 -7.27 -11.81
N ALA A 194 -5.82 -6.55 -12.86
CA ALA A 194 -5.40 -7.15 -14.11
C ALA A 194 -4.11 -7.96 -13.93
N LEU A 195 -3.12 -7.42 -13.22
CA LEU A 195 -1.86 -8.11 -12.91
C LEU A 195 -2.10 -9.43 -12.20
N ARG A 196 -2.94 -9.48 -11.15
CA ARG A 196 -3.28 -10.73 -10.46
C ARG A 196 -3.82 -11.78 -11.44
N LYS A 197 -4.83 -11.40 -12.22
CA LYS A 197 -5.51 -12.30 -13.16
C LYS A 197 -4.58 -12.80 -14.27
N LEU A 198 -3.81 -11.90 -14.88
CA LEU A 198 -2.92 -12.22 -16.00
C LEU A 198 -1.71 -13.05 -15.53
N SER A 199 -1.15 -12.74 -14.36
CA SER A 199 -0.03 -13.50 -13.79
C SER A 199 -0.42 -14.94 -13.45
N ALA A 200 -1.60 -15.13 -12.86
CA ALA A 200 -2.13 -16.48 -12.63
C ALA A 200 -2.26 -17.26 -13.94
N ALA A 201 -2.82 -16.63 -14.99
CA ALA A 201 -2.93 -17.26 -16.30
C ALA A 201 -1.57 -17.59 -16.96
N ILE A 202 -0.53 -16.78 -16.73
CA ILE A 202 0.83 -17.07 -17.21
C ILE A 202 1.38 -18.32 -16.52
N ILE A 203 1.25 -18.41 -15.20
CA ILE A 203 1.75 -19.55 -14.40
C ILE A 203 1.03 -20.84 -14.76
N ASP A 204 -0.29 -20.77 -15.00
CA ASP A 204 -1.11 -21.94 -15.30
C ASP A 204 -0.94 -22.45 -16.75
N ARG A 205 -0.28 -21.69 -17.64
CA ARG A 205 -0.07 -22.06 -19.04
C ARG A 205 1.28 -22.74 -19.26
N PRO A 206 1.32 -24.05 -19.55
CA PRO A 206 2.58 -24.77 -19.75
C PRO A 206 3.42 -24.26 -20.93
N SER A 207 2.78 -23.65 -21.94
CA SER A 207 3.45 -23.04 -23.08
C SER A 207 4.23 -21.77 -22.73
N LEU A 208 3.95 -21.15 -21.58
CA LEU A 208 4.63 -19.96 -21.06
C LEU A 208 5.61 -20.29 -19.92
N ALA A 209 6.14 -21.52 -19.90
CA ALA A 209 7.11 -21.97 -18.89
C ALA A 209 8.52 -21.34 -19.00
N ASP A 210 8.66 -20.24 -19.75
CA ASP A 210 9.92 -19.49 -19.81
C ASP A 210 10.25 -18.91 -18.41
N PRO A 211 11.49 -19.13 -17.90
CA PRO A 211 11.89 -18.66 -16.58
C PRO A 211 11.61 -17.17 -16.33
N SER A 212 11.88 -16.31 -17.31
CA SER A 212 11.72 -14.86 -17.13
C SER A 212 10.25 -14.45 -17.04
N ALA A 213 9.38 -15.06 -17.85
CA ALA A 213 7.94 -14.83 -17.80
C ALA A 213 7.33 -15.30 -16.47
N LEU A 214 7.72 -16.49 -16.00
CA LEU A 214 7.26 -17.03 -14.72
C LEU A 214 7.74 -16.19 -13.54
N GLN A 215 9.00 -15.76 -13.53
CA GLN A 215 9.53 -14.89 -12.47
C GLN A 215 8.82 -13.54 -12.41
N ALA A 216 8.55 -12.92 -13.57
CA ALA A 216 7.79 -11.68 -13.63
C ALA A 216 6.34 -11.86 -13.11
N ALA A 217 5.68 -12.97 -13.47
CA ALA A 217 4.35 -13.29 -12.99
C ALA A 217 4.31 -13.52 -11.47
N TYR A 218 5.26 -14.29 -10.92
CA TYR A 218 5.36 -14.49 -9.46
C TYR A 218 5.67 -13.19 -8.72
N ALA A 219 6.56 -12.34 -9.24
CA ALA A 219 6.84 -11.03 -8.66
C ALA A 219 5.59 -10.13 -8.65
N ALA A 220 4.81 -10.13 -9.72
CA ALA A 220 3.57 -9.37 -9.80
C ALA A 220 2.52 -9.89 -8.81
N LEU A 221 2.39 -11.21 -8.65
CA LEU A 221 1.50 -11.80 -7.64
C LEU A 221 1.95 -11.44 -6.22
N ALA A 222 3.23 -11.58 -5.88
CA ALA A 222 3.74 -11.20 -4.57
C ALA A 222 3.46 -9.73 -4.20
N GLN A 223 3.53 -8.82 -5.17
CA GLN A 223 3.28 -7.38 -4.95
C GLN A 223 1.80 -7.00 -4.87
N THR A 224 0.90 -7.85 -5.38
CA THR A 224 -0.54 -7.58 -5.49
C THR A 224 -1.38 -8.47 -4.59
N GLU A 225 -0.79 -9.49 -3.97
CA GLU A 225 -1.44 -10.39 -3.03
C GLU A 225 -1.76 -9.67 -1.71
N PHE A 226 -2.94 -9.98 -1.15
CA PHE A 226 -3.39 -9.42 0.12
C PHE A 226 -2.97 -10.29 1.30
N ASP A 227 -2.88 -11.60 1.08
CA ASP A 227 -2.31 -12.55 2.03
C ASP A 227 -0.78 -12.53 1.96
N LEU A 228 -0.15 -11.94 2.96
CA LEU A 228 1.30 -11.77 2.99
C LEU A 228 2.06 -13.11 3.10
N ASP A 229 1.45 -14.16 3.64
CA ASP A 229 2.08 -15.48 3.68
C ASP A 229 2.11 -16.08 2.27
N ARG A 230 0.99 -15.97 1.54
CA ARG A 230 0.93 -16.36 0.13
C ARG A 230 1.85 -15.51 -0.75
N ALA A 231 2.01 -14.22 -0.45
CA ALA A 231 2.96 -13.36 -1.13
C ALA A 231 4.41 -13.88 -0.99
N VAL A 232 4.80 -14.32 0.22
CA VAL A 232 6.10 -14.94 0.48
C VAL A 232 6.25 -16.26 -0.30
N GLU A 233 5.20 -17.07 -0.40
CA GLU A 233 5.23 -18.28 -1.22
C GLU A 233 5.54 -17.99 -2.69
N TYR A 234 4.96 -16.93 -3.27
CA TYR A 234 5.26 -16.53 -4.64
C TYR A 234 6.70 -16.05 -4.81
N VAL A 235 7.24 -15.31 -3.83
CA VAL A 235 8.67 -14.91 -3.81
C VAL A 235 9.56 -16.15 -3.86
N GLU A 236 9.23 -17.16 -3.05
CA GLU A 236 9.99 -18.41 -3.00
C GLU A 236 9.94 -19.18 -4.32
N GLN A 237 8.81 -19.18 -5.05
CA GLN A 237 8.76 -19.77 -6.39
C GLN A 237 9.68 -19.05 -7.38
N ALA A 238 9.68 -17.72 -7.37
CA ALA A 238 10.55 -16.93 -8.24
C ALA A 238 12.04 -17.12 -7.89
N ARG A 239 12.35 -17.22 -6.60
CA ARG A 239 13.69 -17.53 -6.06
C ARG A 239 14.19 -18.88 -6.55
N LYS A 240 13.37 -19.93 -6.47
CA LYS A 240 13.73 -21.28 -6.95
C LYS A 240 14.11 -21.27 -8.44
N ILE A 241 13.40 -20.50 -9.25
CA ILE A 241 13.71 -20.34 -10.68
C ILE A 241 15.09 -19.67 -10.85
N SER A 242 15.37 -18.56 -10.15
CA SER A 242 16.67 -17.88 -10.20
C SER A 242 17.81 -18.82 -9.82
N LEU A 243 17.65 -19.56 -8.73
CA LEU A 243 18.68 -20.48 -8.23
C LEU A 243 18.90 -21.66 -9.19
N ALA A 244 17.85 -22.19 -9.81
CA ALA A 244 17.95 -23.22 -10.83
C ALA A 244 18.74 -22.74 -12.07
N GLU A 245 18.58 -21.46 -12.44
CA GLU A 245 19.35 -20.79 -13.49
C GLU A 245 20.74 -20.32 -13.04
N ARG A 246 21.12 -20.54 -11.77
CA ARG A 246 22.36 -20.06 -11.14
C ARG A 246 22.52 -18.53 -11.21
N LYS A 247 21.41 -17.79 -11.17
CA LYS A 247 21.35 -16.34 -11.05
C LYS A 247 21.29 -15.93 -9.57
N SER A 248 21.56 -14.66 -9.29
CA SER A 248 21.41 -14.11 -7.94
C SER A 248 19.96 -14.20 -7.45
N CYS A 249 19.78 -14.31 -6.14
CA CYS A 249 18.51 -14.25 -5.46
C CYS A 249 18.30 -12.95 -4.64
N ALA A 250 19.22 -11.99 -4.76
CA ALA A 250 19.18 -10.75 -3.97
C ALA A 250 17.83 -10.02 -4.06
N ASP A 251 17.28 -9.86 -5.27
CA ASP A 251 16.00 -9.18 -5.48
C ASP A 251 14.84 -9.87 -4.76
N TRP A 252 14.85 -11.21 -4.70
CA TRP A 252 13.84 -12.00 -4.01
C TRP A 252 13.98 -11.87 -2.50
N ASP A 253 15.21 -11.86 -1.98
CA ASP A 253 15.48 -11.68 -0.55
C ASP A 253 15.08 -10.28 -0.09
N ILE A 254 15.33 -9.25 -0.90
CA ILE A 254 14.91 -7.87 -0.65
C ILE A 254 13.38 -7.75 -0.65
N MET A 255 12.70 -8.39 -1.61
CA MET A 255 11.24 -8.39 -1.65
C MET A 255 10.65 -9.10 -0.43
N GLU A 256 11.19 -10.27 -0.06
CA GLU A 256 10.75 -11.01 1.12
C GLU A 256 11.03 -10.26 2.43
N LEU A 257 12.11 -9.48 2.51
CA LEU A 257 12.42 -8.63 3.65
C LEU A 257 11.28 -7.63 3.92
N SER A 258 10.80 -6.96 2.87
CA SER A 258 9.71 -5.99 2.98
C SER A 258 8.39 -6.65 3.37
N LEU A 259 8.11 -7.86 2.88
CA LEU A 259 6.94 -8.64 3.27
C LEU A 259 7.00 -9.09 4.73
N ASN A 260 8.17 -9.54 5.21
CA ASN A 260 8.37 -9.94 6.60
C ASN A 260 8.20 -8.77 7.57
N TYR A 261 8.66 -7.58 7.20
CA TYR A 261 8.34 -6.36 7.96
C TYR A 261 6.84 -6.08 7.98
N ALA A 262 6.17 -6.12 6.82
CA ALA A 262 4.75 -5.83 6.70
C ALA A 262 3.85 -6.80 7.50
N ARG A 263 4.25 -8.07 7.65
CA ARG A 263 3.55 -9.07 8.48
C ARG A 263 4.02 -9.11 9.94
N ASN A 264 4.88 -8.18 10.36
CA ASN A 264 5.47 -8.13 11.71
C ASN A 264 6.26 -9.40 12.11
N ASN A 265 6.84 -10.11 11.13
CA ASN A 265 7.73 -11.24 11.39
C ASN A 265 9.17 -10.74 11.55
N ILE A 266 9.44 -10.17 12.72
CA ILE A 266 10.74 -9.58 13.07
C ILE A 266 11.90 -10.59 13.02
N PRO A 267 11.79 -11.84 13.52
CA PRO A 267 12.88 -12.80 13.42
C PRO A 267 13.33 -13.06 11.98
N GLU A 268 12.38 -13.24 11.07
CA GLU A 268 12.67 -13.53 9.68
C GLU A 268 13.19 -12.30 8.93
N PHE A 269 12.66 -11.12 9.26
CA PHE A 269 13.19 -9.84 8.79
C PHE A 269 14.68 -9.69 9.12
N LEU A 270 15.08 -9.91 10.38
CA LEU A 270 16.47 -9.81 10.81
C LEU A 270 17.37 -10.86 10.14
N ARG A 271 16.86 -12.09 9.99
CA ARG A 271 17.57 -13.18 9.29
C ARG A 271 17.86 -12.81 7.83
N LEU A 272 16.88 -12.25 7.12
CA LEU A 272 17.06 -11.81 5.73
C LEU A 272 17.99 -10.61 5.62
N LEU A 273 17.89 -9.64 6.54
CA LEU A 273 18.78 -8.49 6.58
C LEU A 273 20.25 -8.92 6.70
N GLU A 274 20.55 -9.85 7.61
CA GLU A 274 21.88 -10.44 7.74
C GLU A 274 22.29 -11.24 6.50
N HIS A 275 21.38 -12.04 5.92
CA HIS A 275 21.66 -12.83 4.73
C HIS A 275 22.08 -11.94 3.55
N ILE A 276 21.32 -10.88 3.28
CA ILE A 276 21.58 -9.92 2.21
C ILE A 276 22.93 -9.23 2.44
N GLY A 277 23.20 -8.76 3.66
CA GLY A 277 24.48 -8.15 4.01
C GLY A 277 25.67 -9.09 3.81
N ASN A 278 25.51 -10.37 4.13
CA ASN A 278 26.60 -11.34 4.04
C ASN A 278 26.80 -11.92 2.62
N LYS A 279 25.74 -12.05 1.82
CA LYS A 279 25.78 -12.73 0.52
C LYS A 279 25.70 -11.81 -0.68
N HIS A 280 25.00 -10.69 -0.55
CA HIS A 280 24.62 -9.83 -1.66
C HIS A 280 25.16 -8.39 -1.54
N SER A 281 25.84 -8.04 -0.46
CA SER A 281 26.36 -6.67 -0.23
C SER A 281 27.31 -6.16 -1.30
N ASN A 282 28.02 -7.05 -2.01
CA ASN A 282 28.91 -6.66 -3.11
C ASN A 282 28.22 -6.61 -4.47
N GLU A 283 26.93 -6.95 -4.54
CA GLU A 283 26.19 -6.92 -5.80
C GLU A 283 25.77 -5.48 -6.15
N PRO A 284 25.84 -5.10 -7.44
CA PRO A 284 25.47 -3.77 -7.88
C PRO A 284 24.04 -3.39 -7.45
N GLY A 285 23.87 -2.23 -6.81
CA GLY A 285 22.57 -1.68 -6.43
C GLY A 285 21.94 -2.27 -5.16
N VAL A 286 22.45 -3.38 -4.62
CA VAL A 286 21.88 -4.01 -3.42
C VAL A 286 22.03 -3.12 -2.20
N GLN A 287 23.22 -2.57 -1.95
CA GLN A 287 23.44 -1.70 -0.78
C GLN A 287 22.57 -0.44 -0.81
N GLU A 288 22.47 0.21 -1.98
CA GLU A 288 21.64 1.40 -2.19
C GLU A 288 20.16 1.10 -1.93
N THR A 289 19.68 -0.03 -2.46
CA THR A 289 18.30 -0.49 -2.25
C THR A 289 18.03 -0.74 -0.76
N MET A 290 18.95 -1.38 -0.06
CA MET A 290 18.83 -1.64 1.38
C MET A 290 18.81 -0.36 2.21
N VAL A 291 19.65 0.63 1.90
CA VAL A 291 19.63 1.94 2.56
C VAL A 291 18.28 2.64 2.35
N ASN A 292 17.77 2.65 1.12
CA ASN A 292 16.48 3.24 0.79
C ASN A 292 15.32 2.56 1.53
N ILE A 293 15.34 1.23 1.64
CA ILE A 293 14.35 0.48 2.40
C ILE A 293 14.43 0.87 3.88
N LEU A 294 15.62 0.81 4.49
CA LEU A 294 15.76 1.13 5.91
C LEU A 294 15.38 2.58 6.24
N MET A 295 15.64 3.54 5.35
CA MET A 295 15.13 4.91 5.47
C MET A 295 13.59 4.95 5.37
N SER A 296 13.00 4.27 4.39
CA SER A 296 11.54 4.25 4.20
C SER A 296 10.80 3.61 5.37
N LEU A 297 11.43 2.62 6.01
CA LEU A 297 10.92 1.93 7.19
C LEU A 297 11.20 2.71 8.50
N GLY A 298 11.91 3.84 8.41
CA GLY A 298 12.23 4.69 9.55
C GLY A 298 13.32 4.14 10.47
N PHE A 299 14.11 3.15 10.02
CA PHE A 299 15.31 2.71 10.74
C PHE A 299 16.48 3.68 10.57
N LEU A 300 16.54 4.36 9.42
CA LEU A 300 17.53 5.38 9.10
C LEU A 300 16.86 6.73 8.84
N ARG A 301 17.55 7.80 9.24
CA ARG A 301 17.22 9.17 8.86
C ARG A 301 17.68 9.45 7.42
N PRO A 302 17.19 10.54 6.78
CA PRO A 302 17.64 10.93 5.43
C PRO A 302 19.15 11.21 5.31
N ASP A 303 19.85 11.45 6.42
CA ASP A 303 21.29 11.62 6.49
C ASP A 303 22.07 10.30 6.67
N GLY A 304 21.36 9.15 6.67
CA GLY A 304 21.93 7.82 6.84
C GLY A 304 22.19 7.42 8.30
N THR A 305 21.89 8.27 9.28
CA THR A 305 22.07 7.94 10.70
C THR A 305 20.91 7.11 11.27
N PRO A 306 21.11 6.27 12.30
CA PRO A 306 20.03 5.55 12.95
C PRO A 306 18.94 6.48 13.51
N ALA A 307 17.68 6.18 13.24
CA ALA A 307 16.55 7.00 13.68
C ALA A 307 16.25 6.89 15.19
N PHE A 308 16.69 5.79 15.82
CA PHE A 308 16.52 5.52 17.25
C PHE A 308 17.68 6.10 18.07
N ASP A 309 17.37 6.69 19.23
CA ASP A 309 18.38 7.05 20.22
C ASP A 309 18.81 5.78 20.99
N PRO A 310 20.12 5.46 21.10
CA PRO A 310 20.61 4.37 21.94
C PRO A 310 20.08 4.44 23.39
N ALA A 311 19.71 5.62 23.90
CA ALA A 311 19.15 5.82 25.23
C ALA A 311 17.71 5.30 25.40
N ASP A 312 16.92 5.19 24.32
CA ASP A 312 15.54 4.71 24.37
C ASP A 312 15.45 3.18 24.54
N ARG A 313 16.56 2.45 24.36
CA ARG A 313 16.64 0.99 24.59
C ARG A 313 16.33 0.59 26.03
N ASN A 314 16.65 1.44 27.01
CA ASN A 314 16.47 1.12 28.43
C ASN A 314 15.01 1.04 28.88
N MET A 315 14.01 1.38 28.05
CA MET A 315 12.59 1.21 28.39
C MET A 315 11.95 -0.08 27.84
N MET A 316 12.60 -0.79 26.90
CA MET A 316 12.08 -2.07 26.36
C MET A 316 12.61 -3.30 27.11
N ASP A 317 13.63 -3.14 27.97
CA ASP A 317 14.25 -4.23 28.73
C ASP A 317 13.59 -4.51 30.10
N GLU A 318 12.65 -3.68 30.58
CA GLU A 318 12.03 -3.87 31.91
C GLU A 318 10.78 -4.80 31.93
N GLU A 319 10.18 -5.15 30.79
CA GLU A 319 8.93 -5.96 30.76
C GLU A 319 9.11 -7.43 30.34
N ALA A 320 10.33 -7.89 30.05
CA ALA A 320 10.62 -9.28 29.68
C ALA A 320 11.70 -9.91 30.58
N ALA A 321 11.42 -10.03 31.88
CA ALA A 321 12.22 -10.88 32.76
C ALA A 321 11.93 -12.37 32.52
N ALA A 322 12.56 -12.97 31.52
CA ALA A 322 12.75 -14.43 31.41
C ALA A 322 13.97 -14.77 30.53
N GLU A 323 15.09 -15.10 31.20
CA GLU A 323 16.33 -15.79 30.78
C GLU A 323 17.11 -15.34 29.52
N PRO A 324 18.46 -15.30 29.60
CA PRO A 324 19.29 -14.55 28.66
C PRO A 324 19.62 -15.38 27.40
N ALA A 325 19.21 -14.90 26.23
CA ALA A 325 19.91 -15.21 24.99
C ALA A 325 21.00 -14.14 24.77
N PRO A 326 22.27 -14.51 24.53
CA PRO A 326 23.34 -13.53 24.37
C PRO A 326 23.27 -12.95 22.94
N ALA A 327 22.48 -11.90 22.74
CA ALA A 327 22.53 -11.07 21.55
C ALA A 327 23.19 -9.74 21.94
N GLY A 328 24.47 -9.59 21.60
CA GLY A 328 25.24 -8.38 21.87
C GLY A 328 24.65 -7.19 21.10
N LEU A 329 24.02 -6.27 21.82
CA LEU A 329 23.64 -4.94 21.33
C LEU A 329 24.91 -4.07 21.19
N TRP A 330 25.08 -3.46 20.02
CA TRP A 330 26.22 -2.59 19.66
C TRP A 330 26.20 -1.22 20.37
N THR A 331 27.40 -0.73 20.75
CA THR A 331 27.72 0.67 21.15
C THR A 331 28.96 1.19 20.37
N PRO A 332 29.06 2.50 20.06
CA PRO A 332 30.02 3.01 19.06
C PRO A 332 31.45 3.32 19.54
N GLU A 333 31.89 2.91 20.73
CA GLU A 333 33.21 3.28 21.29
C GLU A 333 34.11 2.11 21.77
N ALA A 334 33.83 0.86 21.39
CA ALA A 334 34.66 -0.27 21.80
C ALA A 334 35.54 -0.83 20.65
N GLU A 335 36.86 -0.80 20.84
CA GLU A 335 37.86 -1.55 20.05
C GLU A 335 37.64 -3.08 20.13
N PRO A 336 38.12 -3.87 19.15
CA PRO A 336 37.53 -5.15 18.82
C PRO A 336 37.99 -6.28 19.76
N ALA A 337 37.05 -6.88 20.47
CA ALA A 337 37.19 -8.24 21.00
C ALA A 337 36.41 -9.19 20.08
N GLY A 338 37.10 -10.24 19.60
CA GLY A 338 36.64 -11.08 18.50
C GLY A 338 35.42 -11.96 18.82
N GLY A 339 34.68 -12.26 17.74
CA GLY A 339 33.80 -13.41 17.60
C GLY A 339 32.32 -13.20 17.96
N GLY A 340 31.48 -13.04 16.93
CA GLY A 340 30.04 -13.31 17.02
C GLY A 340 29.12 -12.20 16.49
N GLY A 341 28.49 -12.45 15.33
CA GLY A 341 27.22 -11.86 14.90
C GLY A 341 27.16 -10.33 14.77
N LYS A 342 27.88 -9.74 13.80
CA LYS A 342 27.66 -8.34 13.42
C LYS A 342 26.43 -8.27 12.51
N LEU A 343 25.38 -7.55 12.92
CA LEU A 343 24.36 -7.07 12.00
C LEU A 343 25.06 -6.12 11.02
N TRP A 344 25.04 -6.46 9.74
CA TRP A 344 25.72 -5.72 8.69
C TRP A 344 25.09 -4.33 8.51
N MET A 345 25.92 -3.29 8.45
CA MET A 345 25.54 -1.94 8.06
C MET A 345 26.08 -1.67 6.64
N PRO A 346 25.26 -1.15 5.70
CA PRO A 346 25.77 -0.64 4.44
C PRO A 346 26.63 0.60 4.71
N GLY A 347 27.94 0.54 4.41
CA GLY A 347 28.82 1.72 4.51
C GLY A 347 30.25 1.51 5.01
N ASP A 348 30.72 0.27 5.19
CA ASP A 348 32.15 -0.03 5.41
C ASP A 348 32.79 -0.76 4.22
#